data_AF-A0A3C1VS18-F1
#
_entry.id   AF-A0A3C1VS18-F1
#
_cell.length_a   1.000
_cell.length_b   1.000
_cell.length_c   1.000
_cell.angle_alpha   90.00
_cell.angle_beta   90.00
_cell.angle_gamma   90.00
#
_symmetry.space_group_name_H-M   'P 1'
#
loop_
_entity.id
_entity.type
_entity.pdbx_description
1 polymer ?
#
loop_
_entity_poly.entity_id
_entity_poly.type
_entity_poly.pdbx_seq_one_letter_code
_entity_poly.pdbx_strand_id
1 'polypeptide(L)' 'IEEKLGTRGRVLLRPSGTEPVLRVMVEGEEGDTVATYAKELSEIVLQEVNGSD' A
#
# COMPACT_ATOMS: atom_id res chain seq x y z
N ILE A 1 4.67 -8.28 2.50
CA ILE A 1 3.20 -8.06 2.59
C ILE A 1 2.46 -8.98 1.62
N GLU A 2 2.80 -8.99 0.33
CA GLU A 2 2.13 -9.85 -0.68
C GLU A 2 2.08 -11.33 -0.30
N GLU A 3 3.18 -11.91 0.19
CA GLU A 3 3.19 -13.31 0.66
C GLU A 3 2.15 -13.57 1.76
N LYS A 4 1.94 -12.59 2.66
CA LYS A 4 0.97 -12.71 3.76
C LYS A 4 -0.48 -12.59 3.29
N LEU A 5 -0.72 -11.97 2.13
CA LEU A 5 -2.05 -11.90 1.51
C LEU A 5 -2.38 -13.15 0.68
N GLY A 6 -1.38 -13.98 0.38
CA GLY A 6 -1.53 -15.21 -0.40
C GLY A 6 -1.92 -14.96 -1.86
N THR A 7 -2.40 -16.01 -2.53
CA THR A 7 -2.67 -16.01 -3.99
C THR A 7 -3.84 -15.12 -4.42
N ARG A 8 -4.67 -14.70 -3.46
CA ARG A 8 -5.85 -13.83 -3.69
C ARG A 8 -5.60 -12.38 -3.23
N GLY A 9 -4.36 -12.09 -2.84
CA GLY A 9 -3.92 -10.76 -2.47
C GLY A 9 -3.27 -10.00 -3.61
N ARG A 10 -3.39 -8.68 -3.59
CA ARG A 10 -2.60 -7.79 -4.48
C ARG A 10 -2.17 -6.54 -3.74
N VAL A 11 -0.99 -6.04 -4.11
CA VAL A 11 -0.52 -4.71 -3.73
C VAL A 11 -0.29 -3.91 -5.00
N LEU A 12 -0.73 -2.65 -5.01
CA LEU A 12 -0.51 -1.74 -6.13
C LEU A 12 -0.07 -0.37 -5.59
N LEU A 13 1.08 0.09 -6.09
CA LEU A 13 1.54 1.45 -5.94
C LEU A 13 1.44 2.16 -7.29
N ARG A 14 0.80 3.32 -7.33
CA ARG A 14 0.74 4.14 -8.56
C ARG A 14 0.67 5.63 -8.26
N PRO A 15 1.36 6.49 -9.03
CA PRO A 15 1.14 7.92 -8.94
C PRO A 15 -0.29 8.27 -9.38
N SER A 16 -0.86 9.32 -8.81
CA SER A 16 -2.10 9.89 -9.32
C SER A 16 -1.83 10.74 -10.57
N GLY A 17 -2.67 10.60 -11.60
CA GLY A 17 -2.57 11.41 -12.82
C GLY A 17 -3.25 12.78 -12.72
N THR A 18 -4.00 13.04 -11.66
CA THR A 18 -4.82 14.26 -11.49
C THR A 18 -4.54 15.01 -10.20
N GLU A 19 -3.77 14.41 -9.28
CA GLU A 19 -3.50 14.96 -7.95
C GLU A 19 -2.03 14.69 -7.61
N PRO A 20 -1.35 15.54 -6.84
CA PRO A 20 0.05 15.35 -6.45
C PRO A 20 0.17 14.35 -5.28
N VAL A 21 -0.35 13.12 -5.47
CA VAL A 21 -0.36 12.07 -4.45
C VAL A 21 0.05 10.72 -5.03
N LEU A 22 0.67 9.88 -4.19
CA LEU A 22 0.93 8.47 -4.49
C LEU A 22 -0.21 7.62 -3.91
N ARG A 23 -0.79 6.74 -4.72
CA ARG A 23 -1.85 5.82 -4.29
C ARG A 23 -1.24 4.49 -3.87
N VAL A 24 -1.59 4.07 -2.66
CA VAL A 24 -1.24 2.77 -2.07
C VAL A 24 -2.53 1.95 -1.98
N MET A 25 -2.58 0.81 -2.65
CA MET A 25 -3.74 -0.08 -2.65
C MET A 25 -3.34 -1.48 -2.22
N VAL A 26 -4.15 -2.09 -1.36
CA VAL A 26 -4.04 -3.47 -0.93
C VAL A 26 -5.39 -4.14 -1.13
N GLU A 27 -5.40 -5.30 -1.78
CA GLU A 27 -6.57 -6.15 -1.98
C GLU A 27 -6.35 -7.48 -1.26
N GLY A 28 -7.41 -8.03 -0.67
CA GLY A 28 -7.38 -9.31 0.04
C GLY A 28 -8.78 -9.68 0.56
N GLU A 29 -8.93 -10.89 1.08
CA GLU A 29 -10.25 -11.41 1.50
C GLU A 29 -10.69 -10.98 2.89
N GLU A 30 -9.73 -10.82 3.79
CA GLU A 30 -9.99 -10.50 5.19
C GLU A 30 -9.77 -8.99 5.38
N GLY A 31 -10.86 -8.29 5.72
CA GLY A 31 -10.90 -6.83 5.72
C GLY A 31 -9.96 -6.20 6.75
N ASP A 32 -9.85 -6.79 7.94
CA ASP A 32 -9.00 -6.26 9.01
C ASP A 32 -7.50 -6.42 8.65
N THR A 33 -7.15 -7.53 8.03
CA THR A 33 -5.83 -7.82 7.49
C THR A 33 -5.47 -6.86 6.35
N VAL A 34 -6.40 -6.61 5.42
CA VAL A 34 -6.21 -5.63 4.33
C VAL A 34 -6.00 -4.23 4.88
N ALA A 35 -6.84 -3.79 5.82
CA ALA A 35 -6.74 -2.48 6.44
C ALA A 35 -5.40 -2.30 7.18
N THR A 36 -4.97 -3.32 7.91
CA THR A 36 -3.68 -3.34 8.62
C THR A 36 -2.52 -3.16 7.64
N TYR A 37 -2.47 -3.98 6.59
CA TYR A 37 -1.37 -3.91 5.62
C TYR A 37 -1.41 -2.65 4.75
N ALA A 38 -2.59 -2.13 4.42
CA ALA A 38 -2.71 -0.87 3.70
C ALA A 38 -2.11 0.29 4.52
N LYS A 39 -2.40 0.32 5.82
CA LYS A 39 -1.85 1.31 6.74
C LYS A 39 -0.33 1.16 6.85
N GLU A 40 0.16 -0.02 7.20
CA GLU A 40 1.61 -0.30 7.32
C GLU A 40 2.37 0.09 6.05
N LEU A 41 1.86 -0.31 4.88
CA LEU A 41 2.50 0.00 3.60
C LEU A 41 2.49 1.50 3.31
N SER A 42 1.38 2.19 3.60
CA SER A 42 1.32 3.65 3.41
C SER A 42 2.32 4.41 4.29
N GLU A 43 2.56 3.95 5.52
CA GLU A 43 3.53 4.54 6.44
C GLU A 43 4.96 4.35 5.92
N ILE A 44 5.31 3.14 5.45
CA ILE A 44 6.61 2.85 4.85
C ILE A 44 6.83 3.72 3.61
N VAL A 45 5.84 3.75 2.71
CA VAL A 45 5.91 4.55 1.48
C VAL A 45 6.10 6.03 1.81
N LEU A 46 5.39 6.56 2.82
CA LEU A 46 5.55 7.94 3.25
C LEU A 46 6.95 8.21 3.79
N GLN A 47 7.54 7.29 4.54
CA GLN A 47 8.91 7.40 5.05
C GLN A 47 9.94 7.42 3.90
N GLU A 48 9.81 6.54 2.92
CA GLU A 48 10.74 6.47 1.78
C GLU A 48 10.63 7.71 0.88
N VAL A 49 9.41 8.21 0.66
CA VAL A 49 9.17 9.40 -0.16
C VAL A 49 9.63 10.69 0.54
N ASN A 50 9.56 10.75 1.88
CA ASN A 50 10.03 11.88 2.66
C ASN A 50 11.52 11.78 3.06
N GLY A 51 12.13 10.59 2.92
CA GLY A 51 13.46 10.25 3.41
C GLY A 51 14.55 10.22 2.34
N SER A 52 14.45 11.08 1.33
CA SER A 52 15.49 11.28 0.31
C SER A 52 15.99 12.72 0.35
N ASP A 53 16.64 13.08 1.46
CA ASP A 53 17.59 14.19 1.56
C ASP A 53 18.99 13.64 1.90
#